data_AF-A0A938U7B1-F1
#
_entry.id   AF-A0A938U7B1-F1
#
_cell.length_a   1.000
_cell.length_b   1.000
_cell.length_c   1.000
_cell.angle_alpha   90.00
_cell.angle_beta   90.00
_cell.angle_gamma   90.00
#
_symmetry.space_group_name_H-M   'P 1'
#
loop_
_entity.id
_entity.type
_entity.pdbx_description
1 polymer ?
#
loop_
_entity_poly.entity_id
_entity_poly.type
_entity_poly.pdbx_seq_one_letter_code
_entity_poly.pdbx_strand_id
1 'polypeptide(L)'
;MKGLFNKVRNRLTRRRYVVSTIRKSSDLYETAVFATNFFYLPRNWSRPDFLIQTPEKDEAWDHHFRLTARLAVEYPGRLFEEYLAEFCGPDRAPSTSPPADKS
;
A
#
# COMPACT_ATOMS: atom_id res chain seq x y z
N MET A 1 -2.64 18.01 9.22
CA MET A 1 -1.96 16.82 8.65
C MET A 1 -2.40 16.67 7.20
N LYS A 2 -1.47 16.67 6.23
CA LYS A 2 -1.78 16.40 4.82
C LYS A 2 -1.34 14.98 4.50
N GLY A 3 -2.30 14.07 4.30
CA GLY A 3 -2.03 12.80 3.62
C GLY A 3 -1.76 13.05 2.12
N LEU A 4 -1.09 12.11 1.47
CA LEU A 4 -0.87 12.17 0.02
C LEU A 4 -1.95 11.37 -0.70
N PHE A 5 -2.46 11.90 -1.80
CA PHE A 5 -3.50 11.26 -2.60
C PHE A 5 -3.24 11.47 -4.09
N ASN A 6 -2.91 10.39 -4.80
CA ASN A 6 -2.62 10.41 -6.23
C ASN A 6 -3.61 9.54 -7.01
N LYS A 7 -4.15 10.10 -8.09
CA LYS A 7 -4.97 9.39 -9.07
C LYS A 7 -4.06 8.86 -10.17
N VAL A 8 -4.09 7.55 -10.39
CA VAL A 8 -3.24 6.88 -11.37
C VAL A 8 -4.10 6.16 -12.39
N ARG A 9 -3.83 6.40 -13.67
CA ARG A 9 -4.34 5.57 -14.74
C ARG A 9 -3.22 4.68 -15.24
N ASN A 10 -3.37 3.37 -15.07
CA ASN A 10 -2.42 2.41 -15.60
C ASN A 10 -2.54 2.36 -17.12
N ARG A 11 -1.44 2.57 -17.85
CA ARG A 11 -1.43 2.64 -19.31
C ARG A 11 -1.63 1.27 -19.96
N LEU A 12 -1.08 0.21 -19.36
CA LEU A 12 -1.14 -1.16 -19.88
C LEU A 12 -2.54 -1.78 -19.74
N THR A 13 -3.10 -1.74 -18.53
CA THR A 13 -4.37 -2.37 -18.19
C THR A 13 -5.57 -1.44 -18.35
N ARG A 14 -5.33 -0.13 -18.57
CA ARG A 14 -6.34 0.94 -18.63
C ARG A 14 -7.16 1.12 -17.35
N ARG A 15 -6.86 0.36 -16.29
CA ARG A 15 -7.48 0.45 -14.97
C ARG A 15 -7.06 1.75 -14.27
N ARG A 16 -7.90 2.20 -13.35
CA ARG A 16 -7.69 3.42 -12.56
C ARG A 16 -7.52 3.07 -11.11
N TYR A 17 -6.60 3.77 -10.48
CA TYR A 17 -6.22 3.54 -9.10
C TYR A 17 -6.15 4.88 -8.36
N VAL A 18 -6.36 4.80 -7.06
CA VAL A 18 -6.04 5.86 -6.11
C VAL A 18 -4.97 5.31 -5.18
N VAL A 19 -3.86 6.03 -5.07
CA VAL A 19 -2.81 5.78 -4.08
C VAL A 19 -2.97 6.79 -2.97
N SER A 20 -3.06 6.32 -1.73
CA SER A 20 -3.31 7.13 -0.54
C SER A 20 -2.25 6.82 0.51
N THR A 21 -1.57 7.84 1.02
CA THR A 21 -0.66 7.70 2.16
C THR A 21 -1.15 8.54 3.33
N ILE A 22 -1.43 7.88 4.45
CA ILE A 22 -1.92 8.50 5.68
C ILE A 22 -1.06 8.12 6.87
N ARG A 23 -1.01 8.99 7.87
CA ARG A 23 -0.43 8.66 9.17
C ARG A 23 -1.49 7.94 10.00
N LYS A 24 -1.22 6.69 10.38
CA LYS A 24 -2.13 5.83 11.16
C LYS A 24 -1.93 6.01 12.67
N SER A 25 -0.68 6.13 13.11
CA SER A 25 -0.31 6.36 14.51
C SER A 25 0.92 7.27 14.61
N SER A 26 1.48 7.47 15.81
CA SER A 26 2.69 8.27 16.00
C SER A 26 3.83 7.81 15.09
N ASP A 27 4.00 6.50 14.96
CA ASP A 27 5.19 5.88 14.36
C ASP A 27 4.79 4.91 13.23
N LEU A 28 3.66 5.17 12.58
CA LEU A 28 3.16 4.33 11.49
C LEU A 28 2.48 5.16 10.41
N TYR A 29 2.97 4.97 9.19
CA TYR A 29 2.40 5.48 7.95
C TYR A 29 1.90 4.31 7.12
N GLU A 30 0.75 4.51 6.48
CA GLU A 30 0.08 3.50 5.68
C GLU A 30 -0.09 4.04 4.27
N THR A 31 0.47 3.33 3.29
CA THR A 31 0.26 3.59 1.86
C THR A 31 -0.63 2.51 1.28
N ALA A 32 -1.82 2.91 0.86
CA ALA A 32 -2.87 2.05 0.34
C ALA A 32 -3.16 2.35 -1.13
N VAL A 33 -3.45 1.31 -1.90
CA VAL A 33 -3.86 1.41 -3.30
C VAL A 33 -5.26 0.85 -3.44
N PHE A 34 -6.12 1.61 -4.11
CA PHE A 34 -7.49 1.22 -4.38
C PHE A 34 -7.73 1.22 -5.88
N ALA A 35 -8.20 0.11 -6.42
CA ALA A 35 -8.80 0.06 -7.73
C ALA A 35 -10.10 0.87 -7.72
N THR A 36 -10.28 1.66 -8.77
CA THR A 36 -11.37 2.62 -8.86
C THR A 36 -12.11 2.50 -10.18
N ASN A 37 -13.33 3.04 -10.19
CA ASN A 37 -14.11 3.19 -11.40
C ASN A 37 -13.60 4.37 -12.25
N PHE A 38 -14.34 4.70 -13.31
CA PHE A 38 -14.01 5.83 -14.20
C PHE A 38 -13.88 7.17 -13.43
N PHE A 39 -14.65 7.40 -12.37
CA PHE A 39 -14.60 8.66 -11.61
C PHE A 39 -13.54 8.68 -10.50
N TYR A 40 -12.64 7.69 -10.45
CA TYR A 40 -11.68 7.50 -9.36
C TYR A 40 -12.36 7.32 -8.00
N LEU A 41 -13.53 6.69 -7.99
CA LEU A 41 -14.19 6.28 -6.76
C LEU A 41 -13.85 4.80 -6.49
N PRO A 42 -13.18 4.49 -5.36
CA PRO A 42 -12.99 3.12 -4.90
C PRO A 42 -14.34 2.44 -4.67
N ARG A 43 -14.41 1.14 -4.96
CA ARG A 43 -15.59 0.35 -4.61
C ARG A 43 -15.73 0.19 -3.09
N ASN A 44 -14.60 0.16 -2.38
CA ASN A 44 -14.55 0.07 -0.93
C ASN A 44 -13.29 0.79 -0.41
N TRP A 45 -13.47 1.82 0.42
CA TRP A 45 -12.37 2.54 1.04
C TRP A 45 -11.73 1.79 2.22
N SER A 46 -12.40 0.77 2.75
CA SER A 46 -11.92 -0.05 3.87
C SER A 46 -11.20 -1.33 3.43
N ARG A 47 -11.17 -1.62 2.12
CA ARG A 47 -10.54 -2.83 1.58
C ARG A 47 -9.62 -2.46 0.40
N PRO A 48 -8.39 -2.03 0.67
CA PRO A 48 -7.42 -1.72 -0.38
C PRO A 48 -7.04 -2.98 -1.16
N ASP A 49 -6.72 -2.79 -2.44
CA ASP A 49 -6.16 -3.84 -3.31
C ASP A 49 -4.69 -4.13 -2.95
N PHE A 50 -4.01 -3.14 -2.38
CA PHE A 50 -2.62 -3.27 -1.92
C PHE A 50 -2.35 -2.31 -0.76
N LEU A 51 -1.54 -2.74 0.20
CA LEU A 51 -1.24 -2.01 1.42
C LEU A 51 0.22 -2.23 1.84
N ILE A 52 0.91 -1.14 2.18
CA ILE A 52 2.20 -1.19 2.87
C ILE A 52 2.19 -0.27 4.08
N GLN A 53 2.98 -0.64 5.07
CA GLN A 53 3.15 0.12 6.29
C GLN A 53 4.63 0.40 6.50
N THR A 54 4.95 1.67 6.80
CA THR A 54 6.31 2.12 7.04
C THR A 54 6.36 2.90 8.36
N PRO A 55 7.42 2.76 9.15
CA PRO A 55 7.58 3.50 10.40
C PRO A 55 7.89 4.98 10.16
N GLU A 56 8.63 5.28 9.08
CA GLU A 56 9.10 6.62 8.79
C GLU A 56 8.27 7.32 7.72
N LYS A 57 8.13 8.64 7.89
CA LYS A 57 7.37 9.50 6.99
C LYS A 57 8.00 9.59 5.60
N ASP A 58 9.32 9.77 5.56
CA ASP A 58 10.05 10.00 4.32
C ASP A 58 10.05 8.72 3.47
N GLU A 59 10.24 7.57 4.12
CA GLU A 59 10.06 6.25 3.51
C GLU A 59 8.63 6.07 2.95
N ALA A 60 7.60 6.48 3.71
CA ALA A 60 6.21 6.41 3.24
C ALA A 60 5.97 7.25 1.98
N TRP A 61 6.60 8.44 1.92
CA TRP A 61 6.49 9.36 0.79
C TRP A 61 7.22 8.82 -0.43
N ASP A 62 8.43 8.29 -0.25
CA ASP A 62 9.18 7.67 -1.33
C ASP A 62 8.43 6.49 -1.92
N HIS A 63 7.84 5.63 -1.09
CA HIS A 63 6.96 4.57 -1.57
C HIS A 63 5.73 5.10 -2.28
N HIS A 64 5.09 6.15 -1.77
CA HIS A 64 3.94 6.75 -2.43
C HIS A 64 4.27 7.18 -3.86
N PHE A 65 5.34 7.93 -4.06
CA PHE A 65 5.74 8.43 -5.37
C PHE A 65 6.24 7.31 -6.29
N ARG A 66 7.07 6.41 -5.77
CA ARG A 66 7.57 5.26 -6.53
C ARG A 66 6.42 4.37 -6.99
N LEU A 67 5.50 4.03 -6.09
CA LEU A 67 4.37 3.19 -6.41
C LEU A 67 3.42 3.88 -7.39
N THR A 68 3.15 5.17 -7.22
CA THR A 68 2.37 5.97 -8.18
C THR A 68 2.97 5.92 -9.59
N ALA A 69 4.29 6.14 -9.70
CA ALA A 69 4.99 6.18 -10.98
C ALA A 69 5.00 4.79 -11.66
N ARG A 70 5.36 3.75 -10.90
CA ARG A 70 5.40 2.36 -11.39
C ARG A 70 4.02 1.85 -11.77
N LEU A 71 3.00 2.12 -10.96
CA LEU A 71 1.61 1.71 -11.21
C LEU A 71 1.02 2.38 -12.47
N ALA A 72 1.61 3.47 -12.98
CA ALA A 72 1.18 4.05 -14.25
C ALA A 72 1.63 3.23 -15.47
N VAL A 73 2.74 2.49 -15.38
CA VAL A 73 3.43 1.88 -16.53
C VAL A 73 3.69 0.38 -16.42
N GLU A 74 3.61 -0.20 -15.22
CA GLU A 74 3.86 -1.63 -14.98
C GLU A 74 2.56 -2.43 -14.78
N TYR A 75 2.64 -3.76 -14.85
CA TYR A 75 1.49 -4.62 -14.58
C TYR A 75 1.21 -4.67 -13.06
N PRO A 76 0.01 -4.26 -12.58
CA PRO A 76 -0.25 -4.07 -11.15
C PRO A 76 -0.02 -5.33 -10.29
N GLY A 77 -0.44 -6.51 -10.77
CA GLY A 77 -0.28 -7.76 -10.01
C GLY A 77 1.19 -8.05 -9.72
N ARG A 78 2.05 -7.95 -10.74
CA ARG A 78 3.49 -8.16 -10.61
C ARG A 78 4.13 -7.12 -9.69
N LEU A 79 3.75 -5.84 -9.86
CA LEU A 79 4.22 -4.77 -8.98
C LEU A 79 3.89 -5.05 -7.51
N PHE A 80 2.66 -5.50 -7.23
CA PHE A 80 2.24 -5.82 -5.87
C PHE A 80 2.97 -7.04 -5.31
N GLU A 81 3.17 -8.08 -6.11
CA GLU A 81 3.96 -9.26 -5.74
C GLU A 81 5.41 -8.90 -5.39
N GLU A 82 6.05 -8.04 -6.19
CA GLU A 82 7.42 -7.57 -5.93
C GLU A 82 7.52 -6.81 -4.61
N TYR A 83 6.58 -5.90 -4.34
CA TYR A 83 6.56 -5.22 -3.05
C TYR A 83 6.25 -6.18 -1.89
N LEU A 84 5.35 -7.14 -2.06
CA LEU A 84 5.11 -8.15 -1.01
C LEU A 84 6.37 -8.98 -0.76
N ALA A 85 7.14 -9.34 -1.78
CA ALA A 85 8.40 -10.04 -1.59
C ALA A 85 9.45 -9.18 -0.85
N GLU A 86 9.50 -7.88 -1.13
CA GLU A 86 10.46 -6.93 -0.53
C GLU A 86 10.09 -6.58 0.93
N PHE A 87 8.80 -6.43 1.24
CA PHE A 87 8.33 -5.94 2.55
C PHE A 87 7.69 -7.03 3.44
N CYS A 88 7.28 -8.16 2.85
CA CYS A 88 6.67 -9.31 3.53
C CYS A 88 7.54 -10.58 3.37
N GLY A 89 8.87 -10.41 3.33
CA GLY A 89 9.82 -11.53 3.38
C GLY A 89 9.58 -12.45 4.60
N PRO A 90 10.05 -13.72 4.55
CA PRO A 90 9.69 -14.76 5.54
C PRO A 90 10.05 -14.43 7.00
N ASP A 91 10.94 -13.47 7.25
CA ASP A 91 11.38 -13.04 8.59
C ASP A 91 10.46 -12.02 9.28
N ARG A 92 9.38 -11.57 8.64
CA ARG A 92 8.35 -10.69 9.25
C ARG A 92 6.98 -11.36 9.39
N ALA A 93 6.94 -12.67 9.57
CA ALA A 93 5.76 -13.30 10.13
C ALA A 93 5.49 -12.69 11.52
N PRO A 94 4.24 -12.32 11.87
CA PRO A 94 3.94 -11.92 13.23
C PRO A 94 4.35 -13.08 14.14
N SER A 95 5.25 -12.82 15.07
CA SER A 95 5.57 -13.75 16.13
C SER A 95 4.28 -14.02 16.91
N THR A 96 3.57 -15.08 16.54
CA THR A 96 2.59 -15.69 17.41
C THR A 96 3.37 -16.36 18.52
N SER A 97 3.79 -15.59 19.51
CA SER A 97 4.15 -16.13 20.81
C SER A 97 2.91 -16.85 21.34
N PRO A 98 2.95 -18.16 21.62
CA PRO A 98 1.84 -18.81 22.29
C PRO A 98 1.68 -18.18 23.69
N PRO A 99 0.45 -18.07 24.23
CA PRO A 99 0.26 -17.56 25.58
C PRO A 99 1.01 -18.47 26.55
N ALA A 100 1.84 -17.86 27.39
CA ALA A 100 2.50 -18.54 28.48
C ALA A 100 1.43 -19.15 29.40
N ASP A 101 1.32 -20.47 29.35
CA ASP A 101 0.50 -21.24 30.25
C ASP A 101 1.11 -21.10 31.65
N LYS A 102 0.36 -20.50 32.57
CA LYS A 102 0.70 -20.45 33.99
C LYS A 102 0.11 -21.71 34.61
N SER A 103 0.97 -22.62 35.04
CA SER A 103 0.66 -23.67 36.00
C SER A 103 1.83 -23.83 36.96
#